data_AF-A0A7Y2NGN8-F1
#
_entry.id   AF-A0A7Y2NGN8-F1
#
_cell.length_a   1.000
_cell.length_b   1.000
_cell.length_c   1.000
_cell.angle_alpha   90.00
_cell.angle_beta   90.00
_cell.angle_gamma   90.00
#
_symmetry.space_group_name_H-M   'P 1'
#
loop_
_entity.id
_entity.type
_entity.pdbx_description
1 polymer ?
#
loop_
_entity_poly.entity_id
_entity_poly.type
_entity_poly.pdbx_seq_one_letter_code
_entity_poly.pdbx_strand_id
1 'polypeptide(L)'
;TAVWGPARLEAAGTLDVDAQGRPTGRITVRATNWREMLQVARNAGVVPEPFVPTIENVLTGLAGLSGRDDTIDAPLSFQNGFVSFGPIPLGPAPRLVIR
;
A
#
# COMPACT_ATOMS: atom_id res chain seq x y z
N THR A 1 6.11 6.87 -10.47
CA THR A 1 4.84 6.27 -10.92
C THR A 1 5.12 4.97 -11.61
N ALA A 2 4.34 3.92 -11.31
CA ALA A 2 4.38 2.65 -12.01
C ALA A 2 3.03 2.41 -12.73
N VAL A 3 3.06 1.80 -13.91
CA VAL A 3 1.89 1.66 -14.81
C VAL A 3 1.86 0.25 -15.39
N TRP A 4 0.70 -0.42 -15.31
CA TRP A 4 0.45 -1.73 -15.93
C TRP A 4 -0.92 -1.72 -16.61
N GLY A 5 -0.95 -1.61 -17.94
CA GLY A 5 -2.20 -1.41 -18.67
C GLY A 5 -2.95 -0.17 -18.15
N PRO A 6 -4.24 -0.29 -17.74
CA PRO A 6 -5.00 0.81 -17.16
C PRO A 6 -4.67 1.07 -15.67
N ALA A 7 -3.94 0.18 -15.01
CA ALA A 7 -3.57 0.32 -13.60
C ALA A 7 -2.43 1.32 -13.42
N ARG A 8 -2.58 2.23 -12.44
CA ARG A 8 -1.57 3.24 -12.12
C ARG A 8 -1.32 3.29 -10.63
N LEU A 9 -0.06 3.21 -10.25
CA LEU A 9 0.40 3.37 -8.87
C LEU A 9 1.32 4.59 -8.76
N GLU A 10 0.91 5.50 -7.89
CA GLU A 10 1.65 6.71 -7.54
C GLU A 10 1.94 6.69 -6.04
N ALA A 11 3.14 7.13 -5.67
CA ALA A 11 3.54 7.22 -4.29
C ALA A 11 4.39 8.49 -4.13
N ALA A 12 4.08 9.29 -3.11
CA ALA A 12 4.78 10.53 -2.83
C ALA A 12 4.84 10.79 -1.33
N GLY A 13 5.96 11.31 -0.85
CA GLY A 13 6.13 11.66 0.56
C GLY A 13 7.58 11.65 0.98
N THR A 14 7.78 11.69 2.29
CA THR A 14 9.11 11.82 2.91
C THR A 14 9.24 10.79 4.03
N LEU A 15 10.38 10.10 4.04
CA LEU A 15 10.81 9.26 5.15
C LEU A 15 12.16 9.76 5.64
N ASP A 16 12.28 9.91 6.94
CA ASP A 16 13.56 10.01 7.64
C ASP A 16 13.97 8.62 8.11
N VAL A 17 15.23 8.24 7.90
CA VAL A 17 15.74 6.91 8.24
C VAL A 17 16.88 7.09 9.22
N ASP A 18 16.72 6.54 10.43
CA ASP A 18 17.74 6.63 11.47
C ASP A 18 18.96 5.73 11.19
N ALA A 19 19.99 5.85 12.03
CA ALA A 19 21.22 5.06 11.93
C ALA A 19 21.01 3.55 12.10
N GLN A 20 19.86 3.11 12.63
CA GLN A 20 19.49 1.70 12.77
C GLN A 20 18.62 1.20 11.61
N GLY A 21 18.37 2.05 10.62
CA GLY A 21 17.55 1.77 9.44
C GLY A 21 16.05 1.87 9.69
N ARG A 22 15.60 2.51 10.77
CA ARG A 22 14.17 2.64 11.08
C ARG A 22 13.58 3.88 10.38
N PRO A 23 12.56 3.71 9.53
CA PRO A 23 11.88 4.83 8.90
C PRO A 23 10.88 5.50 9.86
N THR A 24 10.83 6.83 9.82
CA THR A 24 9.74 7.64 10.36
C THR A 24 9.26 8.61 9.29
N GLY A 25 7.94 8.77 9.14
CA GLY A 25 7.38 9.69 8.16
C GLY A 25 6.13 9.13 7.48
N ARG A 26 5.84 9.64 6.29
CA ARG A 26 4.61 9.30 5.57
C ARG A 26 4.81 9.32 4.06
N ILE A 27 4.25 8.32 3.40
CA ILE A 27 4.13 8.22 1.94
C ILE A 27 2.65 8.11 1.61
N THR A 28 2.10 9.05 0.87
CA THR A 28 0.76 8.90 0.27
C THR A 28 0.86 7.97 -0.91
N VAL A 29 -0.02 6.96 -0.96
CA VAL A 29 -0.12 6.03 -2.08
C VAL A 29 -1.47 6.22 -2.76
N ARG A 30 -1.43 6.39 -4.08
CA ARG A 30 -2.61 6.46 -4.93
C ARG A 30 -2.56 5.34 -5.97
N ALA A 31 -3.55 4.47 -5.95
CA ALA A 31 -3.69 3.35 -6.86
C ALA A 31 -5.02 3.44 -7.60
N THR A 32 -5.00 3.72 -8.91
CA THR A 32 -6.19 3.72 -9.77
C THR A 32 -6.31 2.40 -10.52
N ASN A 33 -7.52 1.89 -10.67
CA ASN A 33 -7.80 0.54 -11.18
C ASN A 33 -7.11 -0.56 -10.35
N TRP A 34 -7.19 -0.44 -9.01
CA TRP A 34 -6.54 -1.35 -8.07
C TRP A 34 -6.98 -2.82 -8.19
N ARG A 35 -8.21 -3.08 -8.67
CA ARG A 35 -8.71 -4.45 -8.90
C ARG A 35 -7.86 -5.20 -9.92
N GLU A 36 -7.42 -4.52 -10.97
CA GLU A 36 -6.52 -5.09 -11.97
C GLU A 36 -5.17 -5.43 -11.33
N MET A 37 -4.66 -4.56 -10.46
CA MET A 37 -3.41 -4.83 -9.73
C MET A 37 -3.53 -6.06 -8.82
N LEU A 38 -4.68 -6.24 -8.16
CA LEU A 38 -4.94 -7.42 -7.34
C LEU A 38 -4.99 -8.70 -8.19
N GLN A 39 -5.61 -8.65 -9.38
CA GLN A 39 -5.60 -9.79 -10.32
C GLN A 39 -4.19 -10.13 -10.78
N VAL A 40 -3.36 -9.13 -11.10
CA VAL A 40 -1.94 -9.35 -11.43
C VAL A 40 -1.20 -9.99 -10.26
N ALA A 41 -1.39 -9.48 -9.03
CA ALA A 41 -0.74 -10.01 -7.83
C ALA A 41 -1.15 -11.47 -7.52
N ARG A 42 -2.43 -11.79 -7.73
CA ARG A 42 -2.97 -13.15 -7.64
C ARG A 42 -2.33 -14.07 -8.69
N ASN A 43 -2.31 -13.66 -9.95
CA ASN A 43 -1.73 -14.43 -11.05
C ASN A 43 -0.22 -14.64 -10.88
N ALA A 44 0.47 -13.68 -10.25
CA ALA A 44 1.89 -13.77 -9.92
C ALA A 44 2.18 -14.62 -8.67
N GLY A 45 1.15 -15.15 -7.98
CA GLY A 45 1.31 -15.93 -6.76
C GLY A 45 1.75 -15.12 -5.53
N VAL A 46 1.72 -13.79 -5.62
CA VAL A 46 2.07 -12.88 -4.51
C VAL A 46 0.99 -12.92 -3.43
N VAL A 47 -0.27 -13.05 -3.85
CA VAL A 47 -1.42 -13.20 -2.96
C VAL A 47 -1.94 -14.64 -3.06
N PRO A 48 -1.88 -15.44 -1.98
CA PRO A 48 -2.47 -16.77 -1.99
C PRO A 48 -4.00 -16.69 -2.17
N GLU A 49 -4.56 -17.59 -2.99
CA GLU A 49 -5.99 -17.62 -3.34
C GLU A 49 -6.95 -17.50 -2.14
N PRO A 50 -6.72 -18.17 -0.98
CA PRO A 50 -7.62 -18.04 0.17
C PRO A 50 -7.75 -16.63 0.73
N PHE A 51 -6.74 -15.77 0.50
CA PHE A 51 -6.72 -14.40 1.02
C PHE A 51 -7.26 -13.37 0.04
N VAL A 52 -7.47 -13.73 -1.24
CA VAL A 52 -7.96 -12.79 -2.26
C VAL A 52 -9.28 -12.14 -1.86
N PRO A 53 -10.33 -12.86 -1.41
CA PRO A 53 -11.60 -12.23 -1.04
C PRO A 53 -11.45 -11.27 0.16
N THR A 54 -10.61 -11.62 1.13
CA THR A 54 -10.34 -10.77 2.30
C THR A 54 -9.65 -9.48 1.88
N ILE A 55 -8.61 -9.57 1.05
CA ILE A 55 -7.88 -8.42 0.56
C ILE A 55 -8.80 -7.53 -0.30
N GLU A 56 -9.58 -8.12 -1.19
CA GLU A 56 -10.54 -7.37 -2.02
C GLU A 56 -11.56 -6.59 -1.19
N ASN A 57 -12.11 -7.20 -0.13
CA ASN A 57 -13.05 -6.52 0.78
C ASN A 57 -12.40 -5.35 1.51
N VAL A 58 -11.17 -5.53 2.01
CA VAL A 58 -10.42 -4.47 2.69
C VAL A 58 -10.12 -3.31 1.74
N LEU A 59 -9.64 -3.60 0.53
CA LEU A 59 -9.32 -2.60 -0.49
C LEU A 59 -10.59 -1.88 -1.01
N THR A 60 -11.71 -2.59 -1.10
CA THR A 60 -13.02 -1.99 -1.41
C THR A 60 -13.45 -1.00 -0.34
N GLY A 61 -13.29 -1.35 0.94
CA GLY A 61 -13.54 -0.45 2.06
C GLY A 61 -12.69 0.83 1.98
N LEU A 62 -11.39 0.69 1.68
CA LEU A 62 -10.49 1.84 1.50
C LEU A 62 -10.84 2.70 0.30
N ALA A 63 -11.22 2.10 -0.82
CA ALA A 63 -11.66 2.84 -2.00
C ALA A 63 -12.91 3.67 -1.71
N GLY A 64 -13.85 3.12 -0.93
CA GLY A 64 -15.01 3.86 -0.42
C GLY A 64 -14.64 5.13 0.36
N LEU A 65 -13.56 5.11 1.15
CA LEU A 65 -13.07 6.29 1.87
C LEU A 65 -12.49 7.37 0.94
N SER A 66 -12.02 6.97 -0.25
CA SER A 66 -11.43 7.86 -1.25
C SER A 66 -12.50 8.57 -2.10
N GLY A 67 -13.78 8.22 -1.93
CA GLY A 67 -14.91 8.75 -2.72
C GLY A 67 -14.96 8.26 -4.17
N ARG A 68 -14.10 7.30 -4.54
CA ARG A 68 -14.07 6.64 -5.84
C ARG A 68 -13.81 5.15 -5.63
N ASP A 69 -14.67 4.31 -6.18
CA ASP A 69 -14.63 2.85 -6.03
C ASP A 69 -13.44 2.17 -6.74
N ASP A 70 -12.89 2.83 -7.76
CA ASP A 70 -11.75 2.39 -8.57
C ASP A 70 -10.39 2.86 -8.04
N THR A 71 -10.37 3.73 -7.03
CA THR A 71 -9.17 4.42 -6.56
C THR A 71 -8.96 4.19 -5.08
N ILE A 72 -7.76 3.78 -4.71
CA ILE A 72 -7.30 3.79 -3.32
C ILE A 72 -6.36 4.97 -3.15
N ASP A 73 -6.70 5.88 -2.25
CA ASP A 73 -5.86 7.01 -1.86
C ASP A 73 -5.70 7.00 -0.34
N ALA A 74 -4.56 6.48 0.13
CA ALA A 74 -4.31 6.33 1.56
C ALA A 74 -2.83 6.49 1.91
N PRO A 75 -2.52 6.97 3.13
CA PRO A 75 -1.16 7.13 3.57
C PRO A 75 -0.57 5.82 4.12
N LEU A 76 0.63 5.47 3.68
CA LEU A 76 1.57 4.63 4.42
C LEU A 76 2.25 5.50 5.49
N SER A 77 1.93 5.28 6.76
CA SER A 77 2.52 6.02 7.89
C SER A 77 3.49 5.14 8.65
N PHE A 78 4.68 5.67 8.92
CA PHE A 78 5.76 5.00 9.66
C PHE A 78 5.97 5.76 10.97
N GLN A 79 5.61 5.13 12.09
CA GLN A 79 5.70 5.76 13.40
C GLN A 79 5.90 4.70 14.48
N ASN A 80 6.73 5.00 15.48
CA ASN A 80 6.99 4.12 16.63
C ASN A 80 7.43 2.70 16.25
N GLY A 81 8.11 2.54 15.10
CA GLY A 81 8.54 1.24 14.60
C GLY A 81 7.45 0.39 13.95
N PHE A 82 6.27 0.95 13.67
CA PHE A 82 5.17 0.29 12.96
C PHE A 82 4.85 1.02 11.66
N VAL A 83 4.28 0.27 10.71
CA VAL A 83 3.72 0.79 9.46
C VAL A 83 2.22 0.50 9.41
N SER A 84 1.45 1.52 9.01
CA SER A 84 0.01 1.41 8.74
C SER A 84 -0.33 1.96 7.37
N PHE A 85 -1.41 1.45 6.76
CA PHE A 85 -1.98 1.96 5.54
C PHE A 85 -3.39 2.50 5.79
N GLY A 86 -3.51 3.83 5.88
CA GLY A 86 -4.70 4.47 6.42
C GLY A 86 -5.03 3.92 7.81
N PRO A 87 -6.26 3.40 8.05
CA PRO A 87 -6.65 2.82 9.33
C PRO A 87 -6.14 1.38 9.54
N ILE A 88 -5.49 0.77 8.55
CA ILE A 88 -5.11 -0.65 8.59
C ILE A 88 -3.68 -0.79 9.12
N PRO A 89 -3.45 -1.42 10.29
CA PRO A 89 -2.10 -1.75 10.73
C PRO A 89 -1.51 -2.86 9.85
N LEU A 90 -0.34 -2.62 9.26
CA LEU A 90 0.35 -3.63 8.44
C LEU A 90 1.39 -4.42 9.24
N GLY A 91 1.87 -3.86 10.36
CA GLY A 91 2.79 -4.52 11.28
C GLY A 91 4.06 -3.70 11.54
N PRO A 92 5.15 -4.34 11.97
CA PRO A 92 6.43 -3.67 12.20
C PRO A 92 6.96 -3.02 10.92
N ALA A 93 7.48 -1.79 11.04
CA ALA A 93 8.14 -1.12 9.95
C ALA A 93 9.38 -1.92 9.50
N PRO A 94 9.59 -2.11 8.19
CA PRO A 94 10.77 -2.78 7.70
C PRO A 94 12.02 -1.95 8.04
N ARG A 95 13.16 -2.63 8.22
CA ARG A 95 14.45 -1.95 8.29
C ARG A 95 14.91 -1.61 6.88
N LEU A 96 15.17 -0.33 6.64
CA LEU A 96 15.69 0.16 5.38
C LEU A 96 17.20 0.21 5.45
N VAL A 97 17.86 -0.53 4.55
CA VAL A 97 19.32 -0.46 4.36
C VAL A 97 19.58 0.44 3.17
N ILE A 98 20.04 1.66 3.44
CA ILE A 98 20.46 2.61 2.40
C ILE A 98 21.91 2.27 2.06
N ARG A 99 22.16 1.91 0.80
CA ARG A 99 23.49 1.59 0.26
C ARG A 99 23.67 2.30 -1.06
#